data_AF-A0A7H4MZQ6-F1
#
_entry.id   AF-A0A7H4MZQ6-F1
#
_cell.length_a   1.000
_cell.length_b   1.000
_cell.length_c   1.000
_cell.angle_alpha   90.00
_cell.angle_beta   90.00
_cell.angle_gamma   90.00
#
_symmetry.space_group_name_H-M   'P 1'
#
loop_
_entity.id
_entity.type
_entity.pdbx_description
1 polymer ?
#
loop_
_entity_poly.entity_id
_entity_poly.type
_entity_poly.pdbx_seq_one_letter_code
_entity_poly.pdbx_strand_id
1 'polypeptide(L)'
;MLNDPRYSTIPVDDRAEAHILADIAHQFWAIPRQRIVVEDRSTNCGENARFTRQMLEHNGIAHRTGVVVQDPTMQRRTMATFARVWQDDPRAPMWYSAPGCSPVLCNGRDGVTFSGKEAGLWPVGRYLALILGELPRLTDNPQGYGPLGKGFIAHVDIPPHIAQAWQTLRDDRLLSDALSARQLA
;
A
#
# COMPACT_ATOMS: atom_id res chain seq x y z
N MET A 1 -6.30 -5.30 13.59
CA MET A 1 -7.47 -6.18 13.75
C MET A 1 -7.70 -6.52 15.21
N LEU A 2 -6.80 -7.24 15.88
CA LEU A 2 -6.98 -7.66 17.28
C LEU A 2 -7.22 -6.50 18.27
N ASN A 3 -6.65 -5.33 18.00
CA ASN A 3 -6.81 -4.13 18.84
C ASN A 3 -7.94 -3.18 18.36
N ASP A 4 -8.67 -3.52 17.28
CA ASP A 4 -9.81 -2.71 16.83
C ASP A 4 -11.09 -3.21 17.54
N PRO A 5 -11.81 -2.34 18.27
CA PRO A 5 -12.98 -2.77 19.04
C PRO A 5 -14.12 -3.29 18.15
N ARG A 6 -14.13 -2.97 16.85
CA ARG A 6 -15.13 -3.47 15.91
C ARG A 6 -14.75 -4.84 15.36
N TYR A 7 -13.49 -5.01 14.95
CA TYR A 7 -13.08 -6.18 14.16
C TYR A 7 -12.34 -7.27 14.95
N SER A 8 -12.14 -7.07 16.25
CA SER A 8 -11.43 -8.00 17.14
C SER A 8 -12.01 -9.42 17.18
N THR A 9 -13.28 -9.60 16.80
CA THR A 9 -13.95 -10.91 16.76
C THR A 9 -13.63 -11.74 15.52
N ILE A 10 -12.95 -11.17 14.52
CA ILE A 10 -12.58 -11.90 13.30
C ILE A 10 -11.31 -12.72 13.55
N PRO A 11 -11.31 -14.04 13.29
CA PRO A 11 -10.10 -14.86 13.39
C PRO A 11 -9.03 -14.41 12.38
N VAL A 12 -7.79 -14.29 12.84
CA VAL A 12 -6.65 -13.83 12.02
C VAL A 12 -5.53 -14.85 11.84
N ASP A 13 -5.37 -15.79 12.77
CA ASP A 13 -4.26 -16.74 12.75
C ASP A 13 -4.38 -17.72 11.58
N ASP A 14 -3.26 -17.96 10.89
CA ASP A 14 -3.13 -18.87 9.73
C ASP A 14 -4.10 -18.59 8.56
N ARG A 15 -4.57 -17.35 8.43
CA ARG A 15 -5.46 -16.93 7.35
C ARG A 15 -4.80 -15.95 6.39
N ALA A 16 -5.06 -16.14 5.11
CA ALA A 16 -4.70 -15.13 4.11
C ALA A 16 -5.46 -13.82 4.37
N GLU A 17 -4.77 -12.70 4.19
CA GLU A 17 -5.29 -11.35 4.45
C GLU A 17 -6.62 -11.09 3.73
N ALA A 18 -6.74 -11.56 2.48
CA ALA A 18 -7.92 -11.34 1.66
C ALA A 18 -9.19 -11.99 2.25
N HIS A 19 -9.07 -13.14 2.91
CA HIS A 19 -10.21 -13.78 3.60
C HIS A 19 -10.64 -13.00 4.84
N ILE A 20 -9.69 -12.45 5.60
CA ILE A 20 -9.96 -11.58 6.75
C ILE A 20 -10.69 -10.31 6.28
N LEU A 21 -10.20 -9.67 5.22
CA LEU A 21 -10.84 -8.48 4.65
C LEU A 21 -12.24 -8.77 4.08
N ALA A 22 -12.43 -9.94 3.47
CA ALA A 22 -13.74 -10.38 2.99
C ALA A 22 -14.74 -10.57 4.13
N ASP A 23 -14.29 -11.06 5.29
CA ASP A 23 -15.13 -11.16 6.49
C ASP A 23 -15.55 -9.78 7.01
N ILE A 24 -14.63 -8.81 7.03
CA ILE A 24 -14.95 -7.43 7.41
C ILE A 24 -16.01 -6.84 6.48
N ALA A 25 -15.77 -6.94 5.17
CA ALA A 25 -16.68 -6.46 4.14
C ALA A 25 -18.09 -7.05 4.30
N HIS A 26 -18.18 -8.35 4.58
CA HIS A 26 -19.45 -9.02 4.73
C HIS A 26 -20.14 -8.76 6.07
N GLN A 27 -19.45 -9.00 7.18
CA GLN A 27 -20.04 -9.02 8.52
C GLN A 27 -20.30 -7.61 9.07
N PHE A 28 -19.46 -6.63 8.74
CA PHE A 28 -19.52 -5.29 9.32
C PHE A 28 -20.03 -4.22 8.35
N TRP A 29 -19.89 -4.45 7.04
CA TRP A 29 -20.32 -3.52 6.00
C TRP A 29 -21.46 -4.05 5.14
N ALA A 30 -22.02 -5.21 5.51
CA ALA A 30 -23.18 -5.83 4.87
C ALA A 30 -23.03 -6.06 3.36
N ILE A 31 -21.80 -6.21 2.86
CA ILE A 31 -21.55 -6.53 1.45
C ILE A 31 -21.91 -8.02 1.23
N PRO A 32 -22.84 -8.37 0.33
CA PRO A 32 -23.19 -9.76 0.07
C PRO A 32 -21.98 -10.57 -0.41
N ARG A 33 -21.80 -11.81 0.07
CA ARG A 33 -20.66 -12.67 -0.31
C ARG A 33 -20.56 -12.89 -1.82
N GLN A 34 -21.68 -12.95 -2.53
CA GLN A 34 -21.72 -13.11 -3.98
C GLN A 34 -21.15 -11.89 -4.73
N ARG A 35 -20.96 -10.76 -4.05
CA ARG A 35 -20.31 -9.55 -4.59
C ARG A 35 -18.85 -9.40 -4.16
N ILE A 36 -18.32 -10.37 -3.40
CA ILE A 36 -16.93 -10.37 -2.94
C ILE A 36 -16.20 -11.50 -3.66
N VAL A 37 -15.16 -11.15 -4.41
CA VAL A 37 -14.27 -12.11 -5.04
C VAL A 37 -12.93 -12.02 -4.34
N VAL A 38 -12.45 -13.16 -3.85
CA VAL A 38 -11.24 -13.25 -3.04
C VAL A 38 -10.10 -13.79 -3.91
N GLU A 39 -8.98 -13.08 -3.90
CA GLU A 39 -7.70 -13.55 -4.43
C GLU A 39 -6.78 -13.77 -3.21
N ASP A 40 -6.38 -15.01 -2.95
CA ASP A 40 -5.68 -15.43 -1.72
C ASP A 40 -4.33 -16.12 -1.98
N ARG A 41 -3.81 -16.05 -3.22
CA ARG A 41 -2.56 -16.69 -3.62
C ARG A 41 -1.38 -15.74 -3.63
N SER A 42 -1.60 -14.42 -3.67
CA SER A 42 -0.52 -13.44 -3.72
C SER A 42 0.28 -13.42 -2.41
N THR A 43 1.60 -13.48 -2.53
CA THR A 43 2.55 -13.39 -1.41
C THR A 43 3.27 -12.04 -1.35
N ASN A 44 3.18 -11.24 -2.41
CA ASN A 44 3.80 -9.92 -2.48
C ASN A 44 3.03 -8.95 -3.41
N CYS A 45 3.30 -7.66 -3.28
CA CYS A 45 2.61 -6.60 -4.02
C CYS A 45 2.70 -6.72 -5.56
N GLY A 46 3.76 -7.33 -6.10
CA GLY A 46 3.90 -7.57 -7.53
C GLY A 46 2.94 -8.64 -8.05
N GLU A 47 2.64 -9.63 -7.20
CA GLU A 47 1.67 -10.69 -7.49
C GLU A 47 0.23 -10.18 -7.39
N ASN A 48 -0.06 -9.27 -6.45
CA ASN A 48 -1.42 -8.75 -6.23
C ASN A 48 -2.07 -8.26 -7.54
N ALA A 49 -1.37 -7.44 -8.33
CA ALA A 49 -1.91 -6.90 -9.57
C ALA A 49 -2.07 -8.00 -10.65
N ARG A 50 -1.09 -8.90 -10.77
CA ARG A 50 -1.11 -10.01 -11.75
C ARG A 50 -2.21 -11.01 -11.43
N PHE A 51 -2.34 -11.44 -10.19
CA PHE A 51 -3.36 -12.38 -9.77
C PHE A 51 -4.75 -11.73 -9.74
N THR A 52 -4.86 -10.43 -9.45
CA THR A 52 -6.11 -9.68 -9.65
C THR A 52 -6.53 -9.74 -11.12
N ARG A 53 -5.64 -9.47 -12.07
CA ARG A 53 -5.94 -9.58 -13.51
C ARG A 53 -6.44 -10.98 -13.87
N GLN A 54 -5.69 -12.02 -13.48
CA GLN A 54 -6.04 -13.41 -13.75
C GLN A 54 -7.40 -13.80 -13.15
N MET A 55 -7.66 -13.37 -11.92
CA MET A 55 -8.93 -13.62 -11.23
C MET A 55 -10.09 -12.93 -11.96
N LEU A 56 -9.95 -11.67 -12.36
CA LEU A 56 -10.98 -10.95 -13.10
C LEU A 56 -11.29 -11.62 -14.45
N GLU A 57 -10.25 -11.99 -15.21
CA GLU A 57 -10.38 -12.67 -16.50
C GLU A 57 -10.99 -14.07 -16.36
N HIS A 58 -10.53 -14.87 -15.40
CA HIS A 58 -11.02 -16.23 -15.16
C HIS A 58 -12.50 -16.26 -14.76
N ASN A 59 -12.95 -15.28 -13.96
CA ASN A 59 -14.35 -15.15 -13.55
C ASN A 59 -15.23 -14.42 -14.58
N GLY A 60 -14.67 -14.01 -15.73
CA GLY A 60 -15.41 -13.26 -16.75
C GLY A 60 -15.89 -11.88 -16.28
N ILE A 61 -15.23 -11.29 -15.29
CA ILE A 61 -15.60 -9.99 -14.73
C ILE A 61 -15.10 -8.89 -15.67
N ALA A 62 -16.03 -8.20 -16.31
CA ALA A 62 -15.71 -7.05 -17.15
C ALA A 62 -15.12 -5.92 -16.30
N HIS A 63 -13.88 -5.53 -16.59
CA HIS A 63 -13.14 -4.53 -15.82
C HIS A 63 -12.64 -3.42 -16.77
N ARG A 64 -13.49 -2.41 -16.99
CA ARG A 64 -13.12 -1.20 -17.77
C ARG A 64 -12.61 -0.07 -16.90
N THR A 65 -13.15 0.01 -15.68
CA THR A 65 -12.77 0.97 -14.66
C THR A 65 -12.72 0.26 -13.32
N GLY A 66 -11.85 0.72 -12.44
CA GLY A 66 -11.80 0.19 -11.08
C GLY A 66 -11.09 1.15 -10.13
N VAL A 67 -11.29 0.92 -8.84
CA VAL A 67 -10.64 1.70 -7.77
C VAL A 67 -9.67 0.79 -7.05
N VAL A 68 -8.42 1.23 -6.94
CA VAL A 68 -7.38 0.55 -6.19
C VAL A 68 -7.25 1.24 -4.84
N VAL A 69 -7.54 0.48 -3.79
CA VAL A 69 -7.39 0.92 -2.39
C VAL A 69 -6.22 0.16 -1.78
N GLN A 70 -5.26 0.89 -1.25
CA GLN A 70 -4.12 0.35 -0.53
C GLN A 70 -3.70 1.31 0.59
N ASP A 71 -2.92 0.79 1.55
CA ASP A 71 -2.09 1.56 2.46
C ASP A 71 -1.50 2.80 1.74
N PRO A 72 -1.77 4.02 2.25
CA PRO A 72 -1.31 5.26 1.65
C PRO A 72 0.18 5.29 1.29
N THR A 73 1.02 4.64 2.10
CA THR A 73 2.47 4.59 1.88
C THR A 73 2.84 3.79 0.63
N MET A 74 2.09 2.75 0.31
CA MET A 74 2.35 1.83 -0.82
C MET A 74 1.46 2.08 -2.05
N GLN A 75 0.51 3.03 -1.96
CA GLN A 75 -0.48 3.30 -3.00
C GLN A 75 0.18 3.62 -4.35
N ARG A 76 1.19 4.50 -4.38
CA ARG A 76 1.85 4.91 -5.63
C ARG A 76 2.53 3.72 -6.32
N ARG A 77 3.22 2.86 -5.56
CA ARG A 77 3.86 1.65 -6.08
C ARG A 77 2.83 0.65 -6.59
N THR A 78 1.73 0.49 -5.88
CA THR A 78 0.62 -0.39 -6.29
C THR A 78 0.03 0.07 -7.62
N MET A 79 -0.25 1.36 -7.78
CA MET A 79 -0.74 1.92 -9.06
C MET A 79 0.25 1.69 -10.21
N ALA A 80 1.56 1.89 -9.98
CA ALA A 80 2.59 1.63 -10.99
C ALA A 80 2.73 0.13 -11.31
N THR A 81 2.40 -0.76 -10.36
CA THR A 81 2.33 -2.21 -10.57
C THR A 81 1.15 -2.58 -11.46
N PHE A 82 -0.04 -2.01 -11.21
CA PHE A 82 -1.19 -2.17 -12.10
C PHE A 82 -0.89 -1.64 -13.51
N ALA A 83 -0.27 -0.47 -13.63
CA ALA A 83 0.15 0.06 -14.92
C ALA A 83 1.09 -0.91 -15.67
N ARG A 84 2.06 -1.52 -14.97
CA ARG A 84 2.94 -2.56 -15.54
C ARG A 84 2.13 -3.76 -16.06
N VAL A 85 1.20 -4.29 -15.27
CA VAL A 85 0.47 -5.53 -15.62
C VAL A 85 -0.41 -5.36 -16.87
N TRP A 86 -0.89 -4.15 -17.15
CA TRP A 86 -1.76 -3.86 -18.30
C TRP A 86 -1.07 -3.06 -19.42
N GLN A 87 0.24 -2.82 -19.38
CA GLN A 87 0.90 -1.88 -20.31
C GLN A 87 0.77 -2.25 -21.80
N ASP A 88 0.69 -3.54 -22.12
CA ASP A 88 0.61 -4.05 -23.49
C ASP A 88 -0.84 -4.35 -23.92
N ASP A 89 -1.82 -4.00 -23.08
CA ASP A 89 -3.23 -4.25 -23.36
C ASP A 89 -3.88 -3.00 -23.99
N PRO A 90 -4.30 -3.05 -25.28
CA PRO A 90 -4.96 -1.91 -25.93
C PRO A 90 -6.32 -1.57 -25.31
N ARG A 91 -6.87 -2.44 -24.46
CA ARG A 91 -8.11 -2.24 -23.71
C ARG A 91 -7.83 -2.16 -22.20
N ALA A 92 -6.64 -1.70 -21.81
CA ALA A 92 -6.25 -1.51 -20.43
C ALA A 92 -7.35 -0.76 -19.63
N PRO A 93 -7.73 -1.25 -18.44
CA PRO A 93 -8.71 -0.59 -17.60
C PRO A 93 -8.18 0.75 -17.07
N MET A 94 -9.10 1.67 -16.81
CA MET A 94 -8.78 2.88 -16.07
C MET A 94 -8.85 2.62 -14.57
N TRP A 95 -7.70 2.71 -13.89
CA TRP A 95 -7.59 2.52 -12.46
C TRP A 95 -7.52 3.87 -11.73
N TYR A 96 -8.42 4.07 -10.79
CA TYR A 96 -8.42 5.23 -9.90
C TYR A 96 -7.75 4.89 -8.57
N SER A 97 -6.94 5.81 -8.05
CA SER A 97 -6.23 5.65 -6.77
C SER A 97 -7.07 6.22 -5.63
N ALA A 98 -7.35 5.43 -4.59
CA ALA A 98 -8.10 5.89 -3.42
C ALA A 98 -7.56 5.25 -2.13
N PRO A 99 -6.45 5.77 -1.55
CA PRO A 99 -5.86 5.23 -0.32
C PRO A 99 -6.70 5.50 0.94
N GLY A 100 -7.82 6.23 0.83
CA GLY A 100 -8.73 6.54 1.93
C GLY A 100 -8.28 7.70 2.83
N CYS A 101 -6.99 7.96 2.96
CA CYS A 101 -6.48 9.12 3.70
C CYS A 101 -5.14 9.63 3.14
N SER A 102 -4.74 10.82 3.60
CA SER A 102 -3.41 11.39 3.39
C SER A 102 -2.79 11.67 4.76
N PRO A 103 -1.97 10.75 5.31
CA PRO A 103 -1.40 10.91 6.63
C PRO A 103 -0.46 12.12 6.66
N VAL A 104 -0.60 12.96 7.69
CA VAL A 104 0.23 14.15 7.90
C VAL A 104 0.77 14.10 9.32
N LEU A 105 2.08 14.28 9.47
CA LEU A 105 2.71 14.37 10.78
C LEU A 105 2.78 15.83 11.24
N CYS A 106 2.67 16.05 12.56
CA CYS A 106 2.87 17.34 13.21
C CYS A 106 3.63 17.17 14.54
N ASN A 107 4.21 18.25 15.03
CA ASN A 107 4.80 18.29 16.37
C ASN A 107 3.68 18.40 17.42
N GLY A 108 3.57 17.39 18.27
CA GLY A 108 2.72 17.39 19.46
C GLY A 108 3.51 17.73 20.73
N ARG A 109 2.86 17.60 21.90
CA ARG A 109 3.46 17.89 23.21
C ARG A 109 4.65 16.99 23.54
N ASP A 110 4.56 15.71 23.19
CA ASP A 110 5.53 14.68 23.57
C ASP A 110 6.34 14.16 22.37
N GLY A 111 6.38 14.92 21.27
CA GLY A 111 7.09 14.58 20.04
C GLY A 111 6.20 14.56 18.81
N VAL A 112 6.64 13.87 17.76
CA VAL A 112 5.93 13.82 16.47
C VAL A 112 4.72 12.89 16.56
N THR A 113 3.56 13.35 16.11
CA THR A 113 2.31 12.57 16.02
C THR A 113 1.59 12.81 14.67
N PHE A 114 0.52 12.08 14.39
CA PHE A 114 -0.36 12.33 13.25
C PHE A 114 -1.32 13.48 13.54
N SER A 115 -1.57 14.31 12.53
CA SER A 115 -2.62 15.32 12.60
C SER A 115 -4.00 14.67 12.41
N GLY A 116 -5.00 15.14 13.18
CA GLY A 116 -6.36 14.63 13.11
C GLY A 116 -6.62 13.43 14.02
N LYS A 117 -7.51 12.52 13.61
CA LYS A 117 -7.86 11.33 14.40
C LYS A 117 -6.79 10.25 14.19
N GLU A 118 -6.10 9.89 15.27
CA GLU A 118 -5.01 8.90 15.26
C GLU A 118 -5.49 7.43 15.17
N ALA A 119 -6.79 7.18 15.37
CA ALA A 119 -7.32 5.83 15.50
C ALA A 119 -7.09 4.99 14.22
N GLY A 120 -6.36 3.88 14.38
CA GLY A 120 -6.08 2.92 13.30
C GLY A 120 -4.90 3.26 12.40
N LEU A 121 -4.15 4.34 12.69
CA LEU A 121 -2.89 4.64 11.99
C LEU A 121 -1.71 3.86 12.59
N TRP A 122 -0.62 3.77 11.83
CA TRP A 122 0.61 3.12 12.28
C TRP A 122 1.24 3.87 13.45
N PRO A 123 2.06 3.21 14.29
CA PRO A 123 3.05 3.93 15.07
C PRO A 123 3.91 4.81 14.15
N VAL A 124 4.19 6.05 14.56
CA VAL A 124 4.92 7.04 13.73
C VAL A 124 6.24 6.48 13.17
N GLY A 125 6.99 5.74 13.98
CA GLY A 125 8.24 5.10 13.53
C GLY A 125 8.02 4.08 12.39
N ARG A 126 6.93 3.30 12.47
CA ARG A 126 6.58 2.34 11.41
C ARG A 126 6.20 3.05 10.11
N TYR A 127 5.40 4.11 10.20
CA TYR A 127 5.03 4.92 9.04
C TYR A 127 6.23 5.54 8.33
N LEU A 128 7.15 6.14 9.10
CA LEU A 128 8.39 6.72 8.56
C LEU A 128 9.27 5.66 7.89
N ALA A 129 9.44 4.49 8.52
CA ALA A 129 10.19 3.38 7.94
C ALA A 129 9.57 2.89 6.61
N LEU A 130 8.24 2.85 6.51
CA LEU A 130 7.55 2.50 5.27
C LEU A 130 7.82 3.54 4.17
N ILE A 131 7.59 4.82 4.42
CA ILE A 131 7.80 5.88 3.41
C ILE A 131 9.25 5.97 2.96
N LEU A 132 10.21 5.92 3.89
CA LEU A 132 11.64 5.95 3.56
C LEU A 132 12.04 4.77 2.67
N GLY A 133 11.42 3.60 2.87
CA GLY A 133 11.65 2.42 2.05
C GLY A 133 10.99 2.46 0.66
N GLU A 134 9.94 3.26 0.47
CA GLU A 134 9.18 3.30 -0.79
C GLU A 134 9.88 4.10 -1.89
N LEU A 135 10.53 5.23 -1.56
CA LEU A 135 11.13 6.06 -2.61
C LEU A 135 12.23 5.31 -3.40
N PRO A 136 13.18 4.59 -2.78
CA PRO A 136 14.17 3.80 -3.51
C PRO A 136 13.56 2.72 -4.41
N ARG A 137 12.40 2.16 -4.04
CA ARG A 137 11.67 1.18 -4.87
C ARG A 137 11.05 1.86 -6.08
N LEU A 138 10.51 3.07 -5.91
CA LEU A 138 9.87 3.83 -6.98
C LEU A 138 10.85 4.46 -7.97
N THR A 139 12.08 4.77 -7.54
CA THR A 139 13.10 5.35 -8.42
C THR A 139 13.44 4.40 -9.56
N ASP A 140 13.41 4.87 -10.80
CA ASP A 140 13.76 4.06 -11.96
C ASP A 140 15.27 4.08 -12.21
N ASN A 141 15.98 3.22 -11.50
CA ASN A 141 17.43 3.04 -11.58
C ASN A 141 17.78 1.56 -11.36
N PRO A 142 19.05 1.13 -11.47
CA PRO A 142 19.43 -0.28 -11.35
C PRO A 142 19.03 -0.97 -10.04
N GLN A 143 18.78 -0.24 -8.96
CA GLN A 143 18.37 -0.79 -7.66
C GLN A 143 16.85 -0.76 -7.45
N GLY A 144 16.14 0.12 -8.16
CA GLY A 144 14.72 0.34 -8.04
C GLY A 144 13.87 -0.64 -8.84
N TYR A 145 12.55 -0.47 -8.78
CA TYR A 145 11.60 -1.45 -9.31
C TYR A 145 11.13 -1.14 -10.73
N GLY A 146 11.50 0.03 -11.26
CA GLY A 146 11.16 0.43 -12.63
C GLY A 146 11.90 -0.36 -13.72
N PRO A 147 11.63 -0.05 -15.00
CA PRO A 147 12.23 -0.72 -16.16
C PRO A 147 13.77 -0.73 -16.20
N LEU A 148 14.45 0.27 -15.65
CA LEU A 148 15.92 0.33 -15.58
C LEU A 148 16.52 -0.51 -14.45
N GLY A 149 15.68 -1.05 -13.57
CA GLY A 149 16.07 -1.91 -12.45
C GLY A 149 15.40 -3.27 -12.54
N LYS A 150 14.56 -3.58 -11.55
CA LYS A 150 13.93 -4.91 -11.42
C LYS A 150 12.75 -5.14 -12.38
N GLY A 151 12.23 -4.11 -13.03
CA GLY A 151 11.15 -4.23 -14.02
C GLY A 151 9.79 -4.67 -13.45
N PHE A 152 9.56 -4.50 -12.14
CA PHE A 152 8.33 -4.89 -11.45
C PHE A 152 7.20 -3.85 -11.59
N ILE A 153 7.54 -2.57 -11.77
CA ILE A 153 6.57 -1.49 -11.94
C ILE A 153 6.84 -0.72 -13.24
N ALA A 154 5.85 0.02 -13.71
CA ALA A 154 6.05 0.99 -14.78
C ALA A 154 6.97 2.12 -14.30
N HIS A 155 7.57 2.85 -15.24
CA HIS A 155 8.35 4.05 -14.92
C HIS A 155 7.53 5.02 -14.06
N VAL A 156 8.18 5.64 -13.07
CA VAL A 156 7.57 6.65 -12.21
C VAL A 156 8.45 7.90 -12.20
N ASP A 157 7.91 9.00 -12.68
CA ASP A 157 8.53 10.31 -12.51
C ASP A 157 8.51 10.72 -11.04
N ILE A 158 9.70 10.96 -10.47
CA ILE A 158 9.86 11.47 -9.10
C ILE A 158 10.11 12.98 -9.18
N PRO A 159 9.19 13.82 -8.68
CA PRO A 159 9.40 15.26 -8.67
C PRO A 159 10.66 15.63 -7.86
N PRO A 160 11.47 16.62 -8.31
CA PRO A 160 12.72 16.99 -7.62
C PRO A 160 12.52 17.35 -6.14
N HIS A 161 11.43 18.04 -5.80
CA HIS A 161 11.11 18.40 -4.42
C HIS A 161 10.81 17.17 -3.53
N ILE A 162 10.29 16.08 -4.10
CA ILE A 162 10.05 14.82 -3.37
C ILE A 162 11.38 14.09 -3.12
N ALA A 163 12.26 14.04 -4.13
CA ALA A 163 13.60 13.48 -3.96
C ALA A 163 14.40 14.24 -2.89
N GLN A 164 14.33 15.58 -2.92
CA GLN A 164 14.95 16.44 -1.91
C GLN A 164 14.36 16.19 -0.51
N ALA A 165 13.04 16.13 -0.38
CA ALA A 165 12.39 15.86 0.91
C ALA A 165 12.82 14.51 1.50
N TRP A 166 12.91 13.46 0.68
CA TRP A 166 13.41 12.17 1.12
C TRP A 166 14.87 12.20 1.54
N GLN A 167 15.72 12.95 0.80
CA GLN A 167 17.12 13.12 1.18
C GLN A 167 17.24 13.85 2.53
N THR A 168 16.44 14.90 2.77
CA THR A 168 16.38 15.58 4.06
C THR A 168 16.04 14.61 5.19
N LEU A 169 15.06 13.73 4.99
CA LEU A 169 14.69 12.72 6.00
C LEU A 169 15.80 11.69 6.22
N ARG A 170 16.44 11.21 5.15
CA ARG A 170 17.49 10.19 5.26
C ARG A 170 18.74 10.73 5.97
N ASP A 171 19.09 11.97 5.71
CA ASP A 171 20.31 12.60 6.21
C ASP A 171 20.10 13.19 7.64
N ASP A 172 18.86 13.17 8.16
CA ASP A 172 18.52 13.57 9.54
C ASP A 172 18.96 12.48 10.55
N ARG A 173 20.03 12.79 11.29
CA ARG A 173 20.58 11.89 12.31
C ARG A 173 19.62 11.62 13.47
N LEU A 174 18.87 12.62 13.91
CA LEU A 174 17.91 12.45 15.01
C LEU A 174 16.80 11.47 14.60
N LEU A 175 16.35 11.58 13.34
CA LEU A 175 15.37 10.66 12.78
C LEU A 175 15.93 9.23 12.65
N SER A 176 17.15 9.11 12.13
CA SER A 176 17.83 7.81 11.97
C SER A 176 18.03 7.09 13.30
N ASP A 177 18.47 7.81 14.33
CA ASP A 177 18.68 7.26 15.67
C ASP A 177 17.35 6.84 16.31
N ALA A 178 16.30 7.66 16.16
CA ALA A 178 14.97 7.35 16.68
C ALA A 178 14.32 6.12 16.01
N LEU A 179 14.56 5.91 14.71
CA LEU A 179 14.08 4.73 13.97
C LEU A 179 14.85 3.47 14.36
N SER A 180 16.17 3.58 14.55
CA SER A 180 17.04 2.45 14.90
C SER A 180 16.80 1.98 16.34
N ALA A 181 16.64 2.90 17.29
CA ALA A 181 16.36 2.58 18.69
C ALA A 181 15.02 1.84 18.89
N ARG A 182 14.04 2.07 18.00
CA ARG A 182 12.72 1.42 18.03
C ARG A 182 12.64 0.09 17.29
N GLN A 183 13.65 -0.27 16.47
CA GLN A 183 13.75 -1.61 15.88
C GLN A 183 14.36 -2.65 16.84
N LEU A 184 15.06 -2.18 17.88
CA LEU A 184 15.73 -3.01 18.89
C LEU A 184 14.89 -3.22 20.16
N ALA A 185 13.69 -2.64 20.23
CA ALA A 185 12.79 -2.66 21.38
C ALA A 185 11.50 -3.47 21.10
#